data_AF-A0A966S2Q3-F1
#
_entry.id   AF-A0A966S2Q3-F1
#
_cell.length_a   1.000
_cell.length_b   1.000
_cell.length_c   1.000
_cell.angle_alpha   90.00
_cell.angle_beta   90.00
_cell.angle_gamma   90.00
#
_symmetry.space_group_name_H-M   'P 1'
#
loop_
_entity.id
_entity.type
_entity.pdbx_description
1 polymer ?
#
loop_
_entity_poly.entity_id
_entity_poly.type
_entity_poly.pdbx_seq_one_letter_code
_entity_poly.pdbx_strand_id
1 'polypeptide(L)'
;MLFCVLEDSGAKTRAAKVWKLRFEAFNANVRKIASEVGAILLDPNQESSWRHPGFIHEDRLHLNSLGHYRVAQAVLARLSLPHDQSWRTPLPPPVKLPLVDQIKQNLRWFILYGIPWAIRRIRKKSSGDGRSPKYPAPITWNS
;
A
#
# COMPACT_ATOMS: atom_id res chain seq x y z
N MET A 1 6.06 -15.17 5.10
CA MET A 1 4.81 -14.38 5.22
C MET A 1 4.61 -13.64 3.91
N LEU A 2 3.39 -13.57 3.40
CA LEU A 2 3.02 -12.87 2.17
C LEU A 2 1.94 -11.82 2.44
N PHE A 3 1.87 -10.81 1.59
CA PHE A 3 0.96 -9.68 1.72
C PHE A 3 0.19 -9.48 0.41
N CYS A 4 -1.13 -9.36 0.51
CA CYS A 4 -1.94 -8.82 -0.58
C CYS A 4 -1.84 -7.29 -0.58
N VAL A 5 -1.93 -6.67 -1.77
CA VAL A 5 -2.09 -5.22 -1.89
C VAL A 5 -3.56 -4.84 -1.76
N LEU A 6 -3.86 -3.61 -1.33
CA LEU A 6 -5.24 -3.13 -1.32
C LEU A 6 -5.77 -2.94 -2.74
N GLU A 7 -6.85 -3.63 -3.09
CA GLU A 7 -7.43 -3.67 -4.44
C GLU A 7 -8.33 -2.45 -4.71
N ASP A 8 -9.10 -2.06 -3.70
CA ASP A 8 -10.14 -1.03 -3.81
C ASP A 8 -9.80 0.17 -2.92
N SER A 9 -9.44 1.28 -3.55
CA SER A 9 -9.18 2.57 -2.89
C SER A 9 -10.46 3.36 -2.55
N GLY A 10 -11.64 2.84 -2.88
CA GLY A 10 -12.92 3.53 -2.74
C GLY A 10 -13.26 4.47 -3.90
N ALA A 11 -12.28 4.80 -4.76
CA ALA A 11 -12.48 5.66 -5.92
C ALA A 11 -13.37 4.99 -6.99
N LYS A 12 -14.25 5.79 -7.63
CA LYS A 12 -15.23 5.28 -8.63
C LYS A 12 -14.84 5.57 -10.08
N THR A 13 -13.64 6.09 -10.33
CA THR A 13 -13.16 6.45 -11.66
C THR A 13 -12.89 5.20 -12.52
N ARG A 14 -12.88 5.36 -13.85
CA ARG A 14 -12.52 4.27 -14.78
C ARG A 14 -11.11 3.72 -14.50
N ALA A 15 -10.15 4.60 -14.23
CA ALA A 15 -8.79 4.19 -13.89
C ALA A 15 -8.74 3.35 -12.60
N ALA A 16 -9.49 3.74 -11.56
CA ALA A 16 -9.56 2.98 -10.32
C ALA A 16 -10.12 1.56 -10.55
N LYS A 17 -11.15 1.42 -11.39
CA LYS A 17 -11.69 0.11 -11.78
C LYS A 17 -10.64 -0.77 -12.49
N VAL A 18 -9.87 -0.19 -13.40
CA VAL A 18 -8.79 -0.92 -14.11
C VAL A 18 -7.70 -1.38 -13.15
N TRP A 19 -7.27 -0.52 -12.22
CA TRP A 19 -6.27 -0.90 -11.21
C TRP A 19 -6.77 -1.99 -10.28
N LYS A 20 -8.02 -1.90 -9.84
CA LYS A 20 -8.67 -2.93 -9.01
C LYS A 20 -8.58 -4.30 -9.66
N LEU A 21 -8.98 -4.42 -10.93
CA LEU A 21 -8.91 -5.70 -11.67
C LEU A 21 -7.48 -6.26 -11.75
N ARG A 22 -6.49 -5.39 -11.95
CA ARG A 22 -5.08 -5.81 -11.99
C ARG A 22 -4.59 -6.31 -10.63
N PHE A 23 -4.96 -5.62 -9.55
CA PHE A 23 -4.59 -6.02 -8.20
C PHE A 23 -5.34 -7.26 -7.73
N GLU A 24 -6.60 -7.45 -8.11
CA GLU A 24 -7.35 -8.69 -7.87
C GLU A 24 -6.65 -9.88 -8.51
N ALA A 25 -6.24 -9.77 -9.78
CA ALA A 25 -5.49 -10.83 -10.47
C ALA A 25 -4.13 -11.10 -9.82
N PHE A 26 -3.40 -10.07 -9.39
CA PHE A 26 -2.15 -10.22 -8.65
C PHE A 26 -2.37 -10.93 -7.31
N ASN A 27 -3.33 -10.46 -6.51
CA ASN A 27 -3.62 -11.01 -5.19
C ASN A 27 -4.16 -12.43 -5.25
N ALA A 28 -4.90 -12.80 -6.30
CA ALA A 28 -5.31 -14.18 -6.51
C ALA A 28 -4.09 -15.12 -6.57
N ASN A 29 -3.01 -14.70 -7.26
CA ASN A 29 -1.76 -15.45 -7.28
C ASN A 29 -1.06 -15.45 -5.91
N VAL A 30 -1.02 -14.32 -5.21
CA VAL A 30 -0.44 -14.25 -3.85
C VAL A 30 -1.14 -15.20 -2.89
N ARG A 31 -2.48 -15.20 -2.89
CA ARG A 31 -3.31 -16.12 -2.07
C ARG A 31 -3.04 -17.58 -2.42
N LYS A 32 -2.99 -17.90 -3.72
CA LYS A 32 -2.68 -19.24 -4.21
C LYS A 32 -1.33 -19.72 -3.69
N ILE A 33 -0.27 -18.96 -3.93
CA ILE A 33 1.09 -19.33 -3.47
C ILE A 33 1.15 -19.44 -1.95
N ALA A 34 0.51 -18.51 -1.22
CA ALA A 34 0.47 -18.58 0.24
C ALA A 34 -0.11 -19.91 0.74
N SER A 35 -1.20 -20.37 0.13
CA SER A 35 -1.81 -21.66 0.44
C SER A 35 -0.90 -22.83 0.06
N GLU A 36 -0.27 -22.79 -1.12
CA GLU A 36 0.58 -23.87 -1.63
C GLU A 36 1.82 -24.10 -0.75
N VAL A 37 2.44 -23.03 -0.26
CA VAL A 37 3.67 -23.13 0.56
C VAL A 37 3.41 -23.05 2.07
N GLY A 38 2.15 -23.01 2.50
CA GLY A 38 1.80 -22.84 3.91
C GLY A 38 2.26 -21.50 4.52
N ALA A 39 2.43 -20.46 3.71
CA ALA A 39 2.87 -19.16 4.20
C ALA A 39 1.75 -18.42 4.93
N ILE A 40 2.10 -17.75 6.03
CA ILE A 40 1.21 -16.79 6.69
C ILE A 40 0.86 -15.68 5.70
N LEU A 41 -0.44 -15.50 5.44
CA LEU A 41 -0.97 -14.45 4.57
C LEU A 41 -1.58 -13.31 5.40
N LEU A 42 -1.23 -12.07 5.05
CA LEU A 42 -1.93 -10.87 5.50
C LEU A 42 -2.65 -10.22 4.30
N ASP A 43 -3.98 -10.14 4.39
CA ASP A 43 -4.83 -9.61 3.32
C ASP A 43 -5.69 -8.43 3.80
N PRO A 44 -5.35 -7.18 3.43
CA PRO A 44 -6.12 -6.01 3.86
C PRO A 44 -7.49 -5.92 3.20
N ASN A 45 -7.78 -6.72 2.16
CA ASN A 45 -9.05 -6.65 1.43
C ASN A 45 -10.22 -7.29 2.17
N GLN A 46 -9.95 -8.03 3.26
CA GLN A 46 -10.97 -8.64 4.11
C GLN A 46 -11.64 -7.62 5.06
N GLU A 47 -11.00 -6.47 5.32
CA GLU A 47 -11.53 -5.45 6.21
C GLU A 47 -11.61 -4.09 5.49
N SER A 48 -12.81 -3.48 5.44
CA SER A 48 -13.02 -2.21 4.74
C SER A 48 -12.29 -1.02 5.38
N SER A 49 -11.90 -1.14 6.65
CA SER A 49 -11.18 -0.13 7.41
C SER A 49 -9.88 0.30 6.73
N TRP A 50 -9.15 -0.62 6.08
CA TRP A 50 -7.89 -0.36 5.37
C TRP A 50 -8.02 0.63 4.20
N ARG A 51 -9.24 0.87 3.71
CA ARG A 51 -9.51 1.83 2.64
C ARG A 51 -9.51 3.29 3.12
N HIS A 52 -9.34 3.51 4.42
CA HIS A 52 -9.35 4.85 4.98
C HIS A 52 -8.15 5.68 4.45
N PRO A 53 -8.39 6.85 3.81
CA PRO A 53 -7.31 7.64 3.20
C PRO A 53 -6.30 8.17 4.22
N GLY A 54 -6.68 8.26 5.50
CA GLY A 54 -5.81 8.64 6.61
C GLY A 54 -4.65 7.67 6.89
N PHE A 55 -4.56 6.51 6.22
CA PHE A 55 -3.39 5.63 6.30
C PHE A 55 -2.35 5.86 5.20
N ILE A 56 -2.67 6.67 4.20
CA ILE A 56 -1.82 6.88 3.03
C ILE A 56 -1.06 8.20 3.17
N HIS A 57 0.19 8.20 2.70
CA HIS A 57 1.04 9.37 2.63
C HIS A 57 0.59 10.32 1.52
N GLU A 58 1.03 11.59 1.55
CA GLU A 58 0.62 12.59 0.56
C GLU A 58 1.04 12.26 -0.88
N ASP A 59 2.00 11.35 -1.08
CA ASP A 59 2.38 10.83 -2.39
C ASP A 59 1.31 9.92 -3.02
N ARG A 60 0.29 9.51 -2.25
CA ARG A 60 -0.83 8.64 -2.64
C ARG A 60 -0.43 7.21 -3.03
N LEU A 61 0.76 6.77 -2.63
CA LEU A 61 1.29 5.45 -2.95
C LEU A 61 1.67 4.66 -1.70
N HIS A 62 2.33 5.30 -0.74
CA HIS A 62 2.85 4.64 0.45
C HIS A 62 1.94 4.82 1.65
N LEU A 63 2.06 3.91 2.62
CA LEU A 63 1.48 4.14 3.94
C LEU A 63 2.21 5.29 4.63
N ASN A 64 1.47 6.07 5.42
CA ASN A 64 2.05 7.00 6.38
C ASN A 64 2.40 6.27 7.69
N SER A 65 2.93 6.99 8.68
CA SER A 65 3.32 6.41 9.98
C SER A 65 2.19 5.65 10.68
N LEU A 66 0.96 6.15 10.61
CA LEU A 66 -0.20 5.49 11.22
C LEU A 66 -0.60 4.23 10.44
N GLY A 67 -0.54 4.27 9.10
CA GLY A 67 -0.75 3.09 8.27
C GLY A 67 0.27 2.00 8.57
N HIS A 68 1.55 2.36 8.65
CA HIS A 68 2.62 1.44 9.03
C HIS A 68 2.45 0.89 10.45
N TYR A 69 2.04 1.73 11.40
CA TYR A 69 1.71 1.30 12.75
C TYR A 69 0.62 0.21 12.74
N ARG A 70 -0.49 0.43 12.03
CA ARG A 70 -1.57 -0.57 11.94
C ARG A 70 -1.11 -1.86 11.29
N VAL A 71 -0.32 -1.78 10.22
CA VAL A 71 0.24 -2.99 9.59
C VAL A 71 1.13 -3.75 10.57
N ALA A 72 1.97 -3.06 11.34
CA ALA A 72 2.81 -3.70 12.36
C ALA A 72 1.95 -4.41 13.42
N GLN A 73 0.90 -3.76 13.95
CA GLN A 73 -0.01 -4.40 14.90
C GLN A 73 -0.76 -5.58 14.29
N ALA A 74 -1.17 -5.49 13.02
CA ALA A 74 -1.81 -6.58 12.30
C ALA A 74 -0.89 -7.80 12.12
N VAL A 75 0.39 -7.56 11.82
CA VAL A 75 1.41 -8.61 11.72
C VAL A 75 1.62 -9.27 13.09
N LEU A 76 1.81 -8.49 14.15
CA LEU A 76 1.98 -9.02 15.52
C LEU A 76 0.77 -9.85 15.95
N ALA A 77 -0.44 -9.34 15.71
CA ALA A 77 -1.68 -10.06 15.98
C ALA A 77 -1.76 -11.38 15.19
N ARG A 78 -1.37 -11.38 13.92
CA ARG A 78 -1.39 -12.58 13.06
C ARG A 78 -0.38 -13.64 13.48
N LEU A 79 0.70 -13.23 14.14
CA LEU A 79 1.73 -14.08 14.74
C LEU A 79 1.42 -14.47 16.18
N SER A 80 0.27 -14.08 16.73
CA SER A 80 -0.09 -14.28 18.15
C SER A 80 0.94 -13.69 19.13
N LEU A 81 1.59 -12.59 18.72
CA LEU A 81 2.53 -11.84 19.55
C LEU A 81 1.81 -10.68 20.25
N PRO A 82 2.40 -10.11 21.34
CA PRO A 82 1.85 -8.93 22.00
C PRO A 82 1.61 -7.78 21.01
N HIS A 83 0.41 -7.21 21.04
CA HIS A 83 -0.03 -6.14 20.15
C HIS A 83 -1.11 -5.30 20.84
N ASP A 84 -1.27 -4.06 20.37
CA ASP A 84 -2.30 -3.13 20.82
C ASP A 84 -3.70 -3.63 20.43
N GLN A 85 -4.53 -4.07 21.37
CA GLN A 85 -5.88 -4.60 21.07
C GLN A 85 -6.80 -3.58 20.36
N SER A 86 -6.53 -2.29 20.49
CA SER A 86 -7.32 -1.22 19.90
C SER A 86 -6.90 -0.87 18.46
N TRP A 87 -5.91 -1.56 17.88
CA TRP A 87 -5.34 -1.21 16.57
C TRP A 87 -6.36 -1.19 15.41
N ARG A 88 -7.46 -1.95 15.55
CA ARG A 88 -8.57 -2.00 14.59
C ARG A 88 -9.62 -0.91 14.76
N THR A 89 -9.54 -0.10 15.82
CA THR A 89 -10.49 0.99 16.08
C THR A 89 -10.65 1.85 14.82
N PRO A 90 -11.86 2.06 14.28
CA PRO A 90 -12.06 2.85 13.08
C PRO A 90 -11.56 4.29 13.24
N LEU A 91 -10.97 4.86 12.18
CA LEU A 91 -10.72 6.29 12.16
C LEU A 91 -12.02 7.07 11.93
N PRO A 92 -12.11 8.32 12.42
CA PRO A 92 -13.21 9.21 12.05
C PRO A 92 -13.32 9.32 10.52
N PRO A 93 -14.54 9.41 9.95
CA PRO A 93 -14.71 9.54 8.51
C PRO A 93 -13.88 10.71 7.93
N PRO A 94 -13.32 10.54 6.73
CA PRO A 94 -12.52 11.60 6.12
C PRO A 94 -13.40 12.81 5.81
N VAL A 95 -12.91 14.00 6.16
CA VAL A 95 -13.58 15.26 5.86
C VAL A 95 -13.55 15.50 4.36
N LYS A 96 -14.72 15.72 3.76
CA LYS A 96 -14.81 16.12 2.34
C LYS A 96 -14.44 17.59 2.20
N LEU A 97 -13.40 17.85 1.40
CA LEU A 97 -12.97 19.22 1.11
C LEU A 97 -13.87 19.87 0.05
N PRO A 98 -13.99 21.21 0.06
CA PRO A 98 -14.57 21.95 -1.06
C PRO A 98 -13.87 21.60 -2.39
N LEU A 99 -14.62 21.66 -3.50
CA LEU A 99 -14.11 21.27 -4.82
C LEU A 99 -12.84 22.03 -5.21
N VAL A 100 -12.78 23.33 -4.91
CA VAL A 100 -11.63 24.18 -5.20
C VAL A 100 -10.37 23.68 -4.50
N ASP A 101 -10.48 23.25 -3.24
CA ASP A 101 -9.34 22.74 -2.48
C ASP A 101 -8.90 21.36 -2.97
N GLN A 102 -9.85 20.52 -3.39
CA GLN A 102 -9.53 19.24 -4.04
C GLN A 102 -8.72 19.46 -5.34
N ILE A 103 -9.12 20.43 -6.16
CA ILE A 103 -8.40 20.77 -7.39
C ILE A 103 -6.99 21.27 -7.07
N LYS A 104 -6.85 22.20 -6.12
CA LYS A 104 -5.54 22.70 -5.66
C LYS A 104 -4.64 21.56 -5.17
N GLN A 105 -5.17 20.64 -4.36
CA GLN A 105 -4.41 19.48 -3.88
C GLN A 105 -3.99 18.54 -5.00
N ASN A 106 -4.88 18.28 -5.98
CA ASN A 106 -4.55 17.45 -7.13
C ASN A 106 -3.46 18.07 -8.00
N LEU A 107 -3.52 19.40 -8.24
CA LEU A 107 -2.49 20.10 -8.98
C LEU A 107 -1.15 20.07 -8.25
N ARG A 108 -1.14 20.36 -6.95
CA ARG A 108 0.06 20.28 -6.11
C ARG A 108 0.65 18.87 -6.14
N TRP A 109 -0.17 17.84 -5.99
CA TRP A 109 0.29 16.45 -6.08
C TRP A 109 0.90 16.14 -7.45
N PHE A 110 0.24 16.60 -8.53
CA PHE A 110 0.76 16.37 -9.88
C PHE A 110 2.12 17.04 -10.10
N ILE A 111 2.32 18.26 -9.59
CA ILE A 111 3.59 18.97 -9.66
C ILE A 111 4.67 18.27 -8.82
N LEU A 112 4.37 17.92 -7.57
CA LEU A 112 5.36 17.38 -6.64
C LEU A 112 5.71 15.90 -6.91
N TYR A 113 4.76 15.11 -7.40
CA TYR A 113 4.91 13.66 -7.53
C TYR A 113 4.75 13.16 -8.97
N GLY A 114 3.72 13.63 -9.67
CA GLY A 114 3.37 13.17 -11.02
C GLY A 114 4.42 13.54 -12.08
N ILE A 115 4.78 14.81 -12.18
CA ILE A 115 5.74 15.33 -13.16
C ILE A 115 7.13 14.66 -12.98
N PRO A 116 7.73 14.62 -11.77
CA PRO A 116 9.02 13.97 -11.59
C PRO A 116 9.00 12.47 -11.96
N TRP A 117 7.91 11.77 -11.65
CA TRP A 117 7.76 10.36 -12.05
C TRP A 117 7.67 10.19 -13.56
N ALA A 118 6.88 11.03 -14.25
CA ALA A 118 6.74 10.98 -15.70
C ALA A 118 8.07 11.26 -16.41
N ILE A 119 8.83 12.27 -15.96
CA ILE A 119 10.16 12.58 -16.49
C ILE A 119 11.10 11.39 -16.33
N ARG A 120 11.14 10.75 -15.15
CA ARG A 120 11.94 9.54 -14.93
C ARG A 120 11.54 8.42 -15.89
N ARG A 121 10.24 8.19 -16.06
CA ARG A 121 9.72 7.12 -16.93
C ARG A 121 10.08 7.33 -18.39
N ILE A 122 9.95 8.55 -18.91
CA ILE A 122 10.35 8.92 -20.28
C ILE A 122 11.86 8.72 -20.48
N ARG A 123 12.67 9.11 -19.48
CA ARG A 123 14.12 8.89 -19.49
C ARG A 123 14.54 7.44 -19.24
N LYS A 124 13.58 6.51 -19.12
CA LYS A 124 13.79 5.10 -18.75
C LYS A 124 14.60 4.92 -17.47
N LYS A 125 14.51 5.90 -16.55
CA LYS A 125 15.18 5.86 -15.25
C LYS A 125 14.28 5.28 -14.17
N SER A 126 14.85 4.43 -13.32
CA SER A 126 14.21 3.83 -12.15
C SER A 126 14.67 4.51 -10.85
N SER A 127 13.90 4.37 -9.78
CA SER A 127 14.34 4.71 -8.41
C SER A 127 15.49 3.83 -7.92
N GLY A 128 15.69 2.67 -8.56
CA GLY A 128 16.79 1.74 -8.31
C GLY A 128 18.07 2.02 -9.10
N ASP A 129 18.07 2.96 -10.05
CA ASP A 129 19.26 3.21 -10.87
C ASP A 129 20.44 3.66 -10.01
N GLY A 130 21.62 3.07 -10.22
CA GLY A 130 22.83 3.38 -9.47
C GLY A 130 22.83 2.90 -8.02
N ARG A 131 21.78 2.18 -7.56
CA ARG A 131 21.77 1.55 -6.24
C ARG A 131 22.39 0.16 -6.31
N SER A 132 23.38 -0.11 -5.47
CA SER A 132 23.85 -1.47 -5.23
C SER A 132 22.82 -2.24 -4.37
N PRO A 133 22.64 -3.55 -4.61
CA PRO A 133 21.78 -4.36 -3.75
C PRO A 133 22.31 -4.36 -2.31
N LYS A 134 21.40 -4.38 -1.33
CA LYS A 134 21.76 -4.52 0.09
C LYS A 134 22.53 -5.82 0.35
N TYR A 135 22.19 -6.88 -0.39
CA TYR A 135 22.88 -8.17 -0.41
C TYR A 135 23.14 -8.57 -1.88
N PRO A 136 24.38 -8.44 -2.38
CA PRO A 136 24.72 -8.77 -3.77
C PRO A 136 24.77 -10.28 -4.05
N ALA A 137 24.90 -11.09 -3.02
CA ALA A 137 24.83 -12.54 -3.07
C ALA A 137 23.79 -13.04 -2.05
N PRO A 138 23.19 -14.22 -2.26
CA PRO A 138 22.36 -14.87 -1.26
C PRO A 138 23.13 -15.01 0.06
N ILE A 139 22.49 -14.64 1.16
CA ILE A 139 23.02 -14.84 2.51
C ILE A 139 22.19 -15.90 3.22
N THR A 140 22.84 -16.73 4.03
CA THR A 140 22.16 -17.60 4.99
C THR A 140 21.63 -16.76 6.14
N TRP A 141 20.34 -16.92 6.43
CA TRP A 141 19.72 -16.29 7.58
C TRP A 141 20.04 -17.13 8.81
N ASN A 142 20.89 -16.63 9.71
CA ASN A 142 21.12 -17.27 11.00
C ASN A 142 19.97 -16.90 11.93
N SER A 143 19.06 -17.85 12.13
CA SER A 143 17.98 -17.79 13.12
C SER A 143 18.50 -18.00 14.53
#